data_AF-A0A916G2D2-F1
#
_entry.id   AF-A0A916G2D2-F1
#
_cell.length_a   1.000
_cell.length_b   1.000
_cell.length_c   1.000
_cell.angle_alpha   90.00
_cell.angle_beta   90.00
_cell.angle_gamma   90.00
#
_symmetry.space_group_name_H-M   'P 1'
#
loop_
_entity.id
_entity.type
_entity.pdbx_description
1 polymer ?
#
loop_
_entity_poly.entity_id
_entity_poly.type
_entity_poly.pdbx_seq_one_letter_code
_entity_poly.pdbx_strand_id
1 'polypeptide(L)'
;IKIVPAPDFPTAGLIYGVSGVRDGYLTGRGRVVMRARTHIEDLEKGGKQAIIVDELPYQVNKKTLLEKIAELVNDKKIEGIAHLQDESDKSGMRVVIELKRGEVPEVVLNNLFKQTQLQDTFGMNMVALVDGRPQLLNLKQMLECFLSHRREVVTRRTVFELRKARERGHILEGLAVALSNVDEVIALIKAAPTPADAKRELMARAWKSPLVQEMLVRAAAEASRPEGLAPEFGLSSRGYFLSDVQAQAILELRLQRLTGLEQDKIVAEYKEVMEQIADLLDILARPDRITEIIGNELTAVKTQFGDKRRSEIVLQTADINLEDLIAREDMVVTLSHTGYFKRQRLDDYRTQRRGGRGKKAADIKEDDFVDQLFIANTHDYVLCFS
;
A
#
# COMPACT_ATOMS: atom_id res chain seq x y z
N ILE A 1 12.75 5.24 -5.73
CA ILE A 1 11.67 5.17 -6.74
C ILE A 1 11.68 3.89 -7.57
N LYS A 2 12.82 3.35 -8.05
CA LYS A 2 12.84 2.10 -8.86
C LYS A 2 12.08 0.90 -8.27
N ILE A 3 12.03 0.79 -6.93
CA ILE A 3 11.35 -0.31 -6.21
C ILE A 3 9.83 -0.09 -6.12
N VAL A 4 9.37 1.16 -6.09
CA VAL A 4 7.95 1.55 -6.01
C VAL A 4 7.64 2.39 -7.23
N PRO A 5 7.33 1.76 -8.39
CA PRO A 5 7.27 2.46 -9.67
C PRO A 5 6.07 3.42 -9.76
N ALA A 6 4.91 2.99 -9.25
CA ALA A 6 3.68 3.77 -9.16
C ALA A 6 2.72 3.15 -8.12
N PRO A 7 1.66 3.87 -7.71
CA PRO A 7 0.56 3.30 -6.93
C PRO A 7 -0.05 2.07 -7.59
N ASP A 8 -0.83 1.30 -6.83
CA ASP A 8 -1.54 0.13 -7.33
C ASP A 8 -3.01 0.25 -6.91
N PHE A 9 -3.94 0.08 -7.85
CA PHE A 9 -5.35 0.34 -7.64
C PHE A 9 -6.16 -0.96 -7.66
N PRO A 10 -7.22 -1.07 -6.83
CA PRO A 10 -8.02 -2.28 -6.74
C PRO A 10 -8.81 -2.58 -8.01
N THR A 11 -9.08 -1.56 -8.84
CA THR A 11 -9.83 -1.66 -10.10
C THR A 11 -8.93 -1.98 -11.30
N ALA A 12 -7.67 -2.37 -11.07
CA ALA A 12 -6.66 -2.53 -12.11
C ALA A 12 -6.48 -1.24 -12.94
N GLY A 13 -6.74 -1.28 -14.24
CA GLY A 13 -6.62 -0.15 -15.15
C GLY A 13 -5.17 0.20 -15.52
N LEU A 14 -5.05 1.25 -16.33
CA LEU A 14 -3.77 1.72 -16.85
C LEU A 14 -3.33 3.00 -16.13
N ILE A 15 -2.13 2.98 -15.56
CA ILE A 15 -1.43 4.19 -15.13
C ILE A 15 -0.70 4.76 -16.34
N TYR A 16 -1.19 5.89 -16.84
CA TYR A 16 -0.71 6.53 -18.06
C TYR A 16 0.37 7.56 -17.72
N GLY A 17 1.63 7.12 -17.81
CA GLY A 17 2.79 7.97 -17.50
C GLY A 17 3.05 8.08 -16.00
N VAL A 18 4.31 8.36 -15.65
CA VAL A 18 4.78 8.33 -14.25
C VAL A 18 5.47 9.61 -13.79
N SER A 19 5.48 10.67 -14.62
CA SER A 19 6.09 11.97 -14.25
C SER A 19 5.41 12.56 -13.01
N GLY A 20 4.09 12.73 -13.05
CA GLY A 20 3.32 13.25 -11.91
C GLY A 20 3.37 12.38 -10.66
N VAL A 21 3.57 11.07 -10.82
CA VAL A 21 3.76 10.12 -9.71
C VAL A 21 5.12 10.36 -9.04
N ARG A 22 6.18 10.56 -9.83
CA ARG A 22 7.52 10.86 -9.32
C ARG A 22 7.54 12.18 -8.58
N ASP A 23 6.86 13.21 -9.10
CA ASP A 23 6.71 14.50 -8.41
C ASP A 23 6.01 14.32 -7.07
N GLY A 24 4.96 13.50 -7.04
CA GLY A 24 4.29 13.07 -5.81
C GLY A 24 5.26 12.46 -4.81
N TYR A 25 6.04 11.46 -5.22
CA TYR A 25 7.01 10.81 -4.33
C TYR A 25 8.15 11.70 -3.85
N LEU A 26 8.54 12.73 -4.61
CA LEU A 26 9.61 13.66 -4.25
C LEU A 26 9.14 14.81 -3.37
N THR A 27 7.92 15.33 -3.61
CA THR A 27 7.44 16.58 -3.00
C THR A 27 6.26 16.41 -2.04
N GLY A 28 5.58 15.26 -2.09
CA GLY A 28 4.31 15.04 -1.40
C GLY A 28 3.07 15.41 -2.22
N ARG A 29 3.24 16.13 -3.33
CA ARG A 29 2.14 16.53 -4.23
C ARG A 29 2.41 16.08 -5.65
N GLY A 30 1.42 15.48 -6.26
CA GLY A 30 1.55 14.92 -7.60
C GLY A 30 0.21 14.50 -8.17
N ARG A 31 0.27 13.78 -9.28
CA ARG A 31 -0.94 13.23 -9.91
C ARG A 31 -0.64 11.91 -10.59
N VAL A 32 -1.65 11.05 -10.58
CA VAL A 32 -1.65 9.80 -11.34
C VAL A 32 -2.72 9.93 -12.41
N VAL A 33 -2.33 9.82 -13.68
CA VAL A 33 -3.31 9.75 -14.77
C VAL A 33 -3.70 8.30 -14.92
N MET A 34 -4.98 8.02 -14.75
CA MET A 34 -5.56 6.69 -14.88
C MET A 34 -6.38 6.64 -16.17
N ARG A 35 -6.23 5.56 -16.94
CA ARG A 35 -6.98 5.32 -18.17
C ARG A 35 -7.67 3.96 -18.11
N ALA A 36 -8.89 3.90 -18.63
CA ALA A 36 -9.65 2.68 -18.79
C ALA A 36 -8.91 1.68 -19.68
N ARG A 37 -9.09 0.38 -19.43
CA ARG A 37 -8.65 -0.66 -20.34
C ARG A 37 -9.72 -0.86 -21.41
N THR A 38 -9.31 -0.77 -22.66
CA THR A 38 -10.21 -0.89 -23.80
C THR A 38 -9.58 -1.72 -24.91
N HIS A 39 -10.43 -2.33 -25.73
CA HIS A 39 -10.03 -2.95 -26.99
C HIS A 39 -11.13 -2.76 -28.05
N ILE A 40 -10.78 -3.01 -29.32
CA ILE A 40 -11.70 -2.89 -30.45
C ILE A 40 -12.14 -4.30 -30.87
N GLU A 41 -13.44 -4.48 -31.09
CA GLU A 41 -14.03 -5.69 -31.65
C GLU A 41 -14.75 -5.38 -32.96
N ASP A 42 -14.65 -6.30 -33.93
CA ASP A 42 -15.45 -6.27 -35.15
C ASP A 42 -16.80 -6.98 -34.91
N LEU A 43 -17.91 -6.30 -35.21
CA LEU A 43 -19.24 -6.88 -35.05
C LEU A 43 -19.63 -7.67 -36.31
N GLU A 44 -20.07 -8.92 -36.12
CA GLU A 44 -20.36 -9.89 -37.19
C GLU A 44 -21.41 -9.39 -38.22
N LYS A 45 -22.25 -8.41 -37.86
CA LYS A 45 -23.27 -7.84 -38.74
C LYS A 45 -22.82 -6.50 -39.35
N GLY A 46 -22.20 -6.57 -40.54
CA GLY A 46 -22.20 -5.45 -41.48
C GLY A 46 -21.00 -4.49 -41.43
N GLY A 47 -19.85 -4.92 -40.94
CA GLY A 47 -18.62 -4.12 -40.92
C GLY A 47 -18.68 -2.94 -39.96
N LYS A 48 -19.40 -3.11 -38.85
CA LYS A 48 -19.39 -2.17 -37.73
C LYS A 48 -18.35 -2.62 -36.71
N GLN A 49 -17.75 -1.66 -36.02
CA GLN A 49 -16.79 -1.91 -34.96
C GLN A 49 -17.35 -1.41 -33.63
N ALA A 50 -16.90 -1.99 -32.53
CA ALA A 50 -17.24 -1.57 -31.19
C ALA A 50 -15.97 -1.32 -30.37
N ILE A 51 -16.03 -0.29 -29.52
CA ILE A 51 -15.05 -0.10 -28.46
C ILE A 51 -15.60 -0.82 -27.23
N ILE A 52 -14.83 -1.75 -26.72
CA ILE A 52 -15.13 -2.47 -25.49
C ILE A 52 -14.33 -1.85 -24.36
N VAL A 53 -15.00 -1.55 -23.24
CA VAL A 53 -14.34 -1.12 -22.00
C VAL A 53 -14.38 -2.27 -21.00
N ASP A 54 -13.21 -2.76 -20.61
CA ASP A 54 -13.01 -3.90 -19.73
C ASP A 54 -12.78 -3.48 -18.27
N GLU A 55 -12.12 -2.34 -18.06
CA GLU A 55 -11.77 -1.83 -16.74
C GLU A 55 -11.91 -0.30 -16.70
N LEU A 56 -12.45 0.24 -15.61
CA LEU A 56 -12.57 1.68 -15.40
C LEU A 56 -11.48 2.24 -14.47
N PRO A 57 -11.14 3.53 -14.57
CA PRO A 57 -10.32 4.19 -13.58
C PRO A 57 -10.90 4.09 -12.17
N TYR A 58 -10.02 4.15 -11.17
CA TYR A 58 -10.41 4.05 -9.77
C TYR A 58 -11.43 5.15 -9.39
N GLN A 59 -12.44 4.79 -8.60
CA GLN A 59 -13.54 5.66 -8.15
C GLN A 59 -14.50 6.16 -9.25
N VAL A 60 -14.36 5.72 -10.51
CA VAL A 60 -15.32 6.06 -11.57
C VAL A 60 -16.57 5.21 -11.45
N ASN A 61 -17.73 5.86 -11.37
CA ASN A 61 -19.02 5.17 -11.37
C ASN A 61 -19.45 4.85 -12.81
N LYS A 62 -19.64 3.57 -13.11
CA LYS A 62 -20.05 3.10 -14.44
C LYS A 62 -21.35 3.75 -14.92
N LYS A 63 -22.38 3.84 -14.08
CA LYS A 63 -23.68 4.40 -14.48
C LYS A 63 -23.55 5.88 -14.85
N THR A 64 -22.89 6.67 -14.00
CA THR A 64 -22.66 8.11 -14.26
C THR A 64 -21.82 8.34 -15.51
N LEU A 65 -20.82 7.49 -15.75
CA LEU A 65 -20.02 7.54 -16.97
C LEU A 65 -20.88 7.31 -18.23
N LEU A 66 -21.73 6.27 -18.22
CA LEU A 66 -22.61 5.96 -19.35
C LEU A 66 -23.62 7.09 -19.62
N GLU A 67 -24.22 7.64 -18.56
CA GLU A 67 -25.10 8.81 -18.64
C GLU A 67 -24.36 10.01 -19.26
N LYS A 68 -23.10 10.24 -18.86
CA LYS A 68 -22.29 11.33 -19.42
C LYS A 68 -21.96 11.12 -20.89
N ILE A 69 -21.62 9.89 -21.29
CA ILE A 69 -21.39 9.55 -22.70
C ILE A 69 -22.66 9.80 -23.51
N ALA A 70 -23.83 9.36 -23.02
CA ALA A 70 -25.10 9.56 -23.70
C ALA A 70 -25.45 11.05 -23.85
N GLU A 71 -25.20 11.88 -22.82
CA GLU A 71 -25.35 13.33 -22.88
C GLU A 71 -24.44 13.94 -23.98
N LEU A 72 -23.16 13.58 -24.01
CA LEU A 72 -22.20 14.10 -25.00
C LEU A 72 -22.55 13.70 -26.44
N VAL A 73 -23.12 12.51 -26.64
CA VAL A 73 -23.61 12.04 -27.95
C VAL A 73 -24.86 12.81 -28.36
N ASN A 74 -25.80 13.03 -27.44
CA ASN A 74 -27.02 13.81 -27.71
C ASN A 74 -26.71 15.28 -28.02
N ASP A 75 -25.75 15.87 -27.30
CA ASP A 75 -25.24 17.23 -27.53
C ASP A 75 -24.39 17.36 -28.80
N LYS A 76 -24.12 16.26 -29.51
CA LYS A 76 -23.19 16.19 -30.67
C LYS A 76 -21.78 16.68 -30.36
N LYS A 77 -21.32 16.55 -29.12
CA LYS A 77 -19.93 16.80 -28.72
C LYS A 77 -19.01 15.61 -29.01
N ILE A 78 -19.58 14.41 -28.98
CA ILE A 78 -18.95 13.18 -29.46
C ILE A 78 -19.81 12.62 -30.59
N GLU A 79 -19.24 12.51 -31.77
CA GLU A 79 -19.88 11.89 -32.93
C GLU A 79 -19.40 10.44 -33.11
N GLY A 80 -19.97 9.74 -34.09
CA GLY A 80 -19.55 8.38 -34.43
C GLY A 80 -20.08 7.25 -33.53
N ILE A 81 -20.78 7.53 -32.43
CA ILE A 81 -21.42 6.50 -31.59
C ILE A 81 -22.84 6.20 -32.09
N ALA A 82 -23.15 4.93 -32.31
CA ALA A 82 -24.47 4.44 -32.75
C ALA A 82 -25.29 3.91 -31.58
N HIS A 83 -24.69 3.12 -30.70
CA HIS A 83 -25.35 2.52 -29.55
C HIS A 83 -24.39 2.38 -28.36
N LEU A 84 -24.93 2.40 -27.14
CA LEU A 84 -24.21 2.25 -25.90
C LEU A 84 -24.93 1.21 -25.03
N GLN A 85 -24.22 0.17 -24.62
CA GLN A 85 -24.78 -0.94 -23.87
C GLN A 85 -23.85 -1.41 -22.75
N ASP A 86 -24.43 -1.76 -21.61
CA ASP A 86 -23.72 -2.41 -20.49
C ASP A 86 -24.04 -3.90 -20.50
N GLU A 87 -23.02 -4.71 -20.80
CA GLU A 87 -23.07 -6.18 -20.82
C GLU A 87 -22.32 -6.80 -19.64
N SER A 88 -22.06 -6.01 -18.58
CA SER A 88 -21.34 -6.50 -17.42
C SER A 88 -22.13 -7.58 -16.67
N ASP A 89 -21.44 -8.63 -16.24
CA ASP A 89 -22.01 -9.77 -15.54
C ASP A 89 -21.15 -10.18 -14.34
N LYS A 90 -21.30 -11.43 -13.86
CA LYS A 90 -20.47 -11.97 -12.78
C LYS A 90 -19.04 -12.29 -13.21
N SER A 91 -18.80 -12.41 -14.51
CA SER A 91 -17.52 -12.77 -15.12
C SER A 91 -16.63 -11.55 -15.30
N GLY A 92 -17.21 -10.36 -15.46
CA GLY A 92 -16.45 -9.11 -15.52
C GLY A 92 -17.28 -7.91 -15.94
N MET A 93 -16.62 -6.75 -15.98
CA MET A 93 -17.20 -5.56 -16.57
C MET A 93 -17.04 -5.61 -18.09
N ARG A 94 -18.10 -5.26 -18.82
CA ARG A 94 -18.08 -5.11 -20.26
C ARG A 94 -19.04 -4.01 -20.68
N VAL A 95 -18.50 -2.88 -21.11
CA VAL A 95 -19.29 -1.81 -21.72
C VAL A 95 -19.01 -1.81 -23.22
N VAL A 96 -20.07 -1.87 -24.02
CA VAL A 96 -20.02 -1.90 -25.47
C VAL A 96 -20.44 -0.55 -26.01
N ILE A 97 -19.53 0.08 -26.76
CA ILE A 97 -19.78 1.33 -27.49
C ILE A 97 -19.75 1.00 -28.98
N GLU A 98 -20.93 0.79 -29.58
CA GLU A 98 -21.06 0.49 -31.00
C GLU A 98 -20.86 1.77 -31.82
N LEU A 99 -20.01 1.69 -32.83
CA LEU A 99 -19.71 2.82 -33.71
C LEU A 99 -20.62 2.82 -34.96
N LYS A 100 -20.83 4.03 -35.50
CA LYS A 100 -21.45 4.20 -36.82
C LYS A 100 -20.52 3.62 -37.89
N ARG A 101 -21.11 3.22 -39.01
CA ARG A 101 -20.35 2.62 -40.11
C ARG A 101 -19.37 3.63 -40.70
N GLY A 102 -18.11 3.22 -40.86
CA GLY A 102 -17.05 4.03 -41.46
C GLY A 102 -16.29 4.94 -40.50
N GLU A 103 -16.63 4.93 -39.21
CA GLU A 103 -15.89 5.67 -38.19
C GLU A 103 -14.57 4.98 -37.86
N VAL A 104 -13.54 5.78 -37.56
CA VAL A 104 -12.24 5.29 -37.11
C VAL A 104 -12.27 5.12 -35.59
N PRO A 105 -12.20 3.88 -35.04
CA PRO A 105 -12.41 3.66 -33.61
C PRO A 105 -11.45 4.43 -32.71
N GLU A 106 -10.17 4.51 -33.10
CA GLU A 106 -9.13 5.24 -32.35
C GLU A 106 -9.47 6.73 -32.17
N VAL A 107 -10.08 7.36 -33.17
CA VAL A 107 -10.47 8.78 -33.11
C VAL A 107 -11.62 8.99 -32.12
N VAL A 108 -12.62 8.11 -32.15
CA VAL A 108 -13.74 8.14 -31.20
C VAL A 108 -13.24 7.84 -29.79
N LEU A 109 -12.33 6.87 -29.63
CA LEU A 109 -11.72 6.50 -28.37
C LEU A 109 -10.92 7.66 -27.76
N ASN A 110 -10.11 8.37 -28.55
CA ASN A 110 -9.38 9.56 -28.10
C ASN A 110 -10.34 10.68 -27.64
N ASN A 111 -11.43 10.90 -28.37
CA ASN A 111 -12.47 11.84 -27.96
C ASN A 111 -13.13 11.43 -26.63
N LEU A 112 -13.43 10.13 -26.47
CA LEU A 112 -13.96 9.60 -25.23
C LEU A 112 -12.98 9.79 -24.06
N PHE A 113 -11.68 9.50 -24.23
CA PHE A 113 -10.67 9.76 -23.19
C PHE A 113 -10.54 11.24 -22.85
N LYS A 114 -10.67 12.13 -23.84
CA LYS A 114 -10.52 13.57 -23.63
C LYS A 114 -11.72 14.20 -22.90
N GLN A 115 -12.92 13.69 -23.15
CA GLN A 115 -14.19 14.32 -22.73
C GLN A 115 -14.94 13.56 -21.64
N THR A 116 -14.49 12.35 -21.25
CA THR A 116 -15.17 11.49 -20.27
C THR A 116 -14.21 10.99 -19.20
N GLN A 117 -14.75 10.37 -18.15
CA GLN A 117 -13.97 9.75 -17.08
C GLN A 117 -13.34 8.41 -17.46
N LEU A 118 -13.35 8.01 -18.75
CA LEU A 118 -12.50 6.90 -19.22
C LEU A 118 -11.00 7.23 -19.06
N GLN A 119 -10.63 8.51 -18.99
CA GLN A 119 -9.35 8.95 -18.47
C GLN A 119 -9.60 9.96 -17.36
N ASP A 120 -9.04 9.71 -16.17
CA ASP A 120 -9.20 10.59 -15.02
C ASP A 120 -7.85 10.83 -14.33
N THR A 121 -7.77 11.88 -13.53
CA THR A 121 -6.58 12.26 -12.78
C THR A 121 -6.81 12.09 -11.30
N PHE A 122 -6.07 11.17 -10.67
CA PHE A 122 -6.04 11.03 -9.23
C PHE A 122 -4.98 11.96 -8.63
N GLY A 123 -5.40 12.94 -7.84
CA GLY A 123 -4.50 13.87 -7.16
C GLY A 123 -3.80 13.22 -5.96
N MET A 124 -2.47 13.29 -5.93
CA MET A 124 -1.67 12.87 -4.78
C MET A 124 -1.43 14.08 -3.87
N ASN A 125 -1.84 13.98 -2.61
CA ASN A 125 -1.53 14.95 -1.56
C ASN A 125 -1.21 14.20 -0.26
N MET A 126 0.07 13.93 -0.03
CA MET A 126 0.57 13.10 1.06
C MET A 126 0.71 13.91 2.36
N VAL A 127 -0.42 14.30 2.93
CA VAL A 127 -0.49 15.00 4.22
C VAL A 127 -0.84 14.01 5.32
N ALA A 128 -0.05 14.00 6.39
CA ALA A 128 -0.27 13.16 7.56
C ALA A 128 0.09 13.92 8.84
N LEU A 129 -0.34 13.39 10.00
CA LEU A 129 0.08 13.92 11.29
C LEU A 129 1.46 13.36 11.66
N VAL A 130 2.41 14.25 11.92
CA VAL A 130 3.69 13.93 12.53
C VAL A 130 3.79 14.73 13.82
N ASP A 131 3.89 14.02 14.94
CA ASP A 131 3.88 14.58 16.29
C ASP A 131 2.67 15.50 16.56
N GLY A 132 1.49 15.05 16.13
CA GLY A 132 0.22 15.76 16.31
C GLY A 132 0.03 16.98 15.40
N ARG A 133 0.95 17.23 14.45
CA ARG A 133 0.85 18.37 13.52
C ARG A 133 0.70 17.88 12.07
N PRO A 134 -0.21 18.48 11.28
CA PRO A 134 -0.34 18.13 9.87
C PRO A 134 0.89 18.59 9.09
N GLN A 135 1.54 17.67 8.42
CA GLN A 135 2.72 17.91 7.60
C GLN A 135 2.55 17.28 6.22
N LEU A 136 3.02 17.99 5.20
CA LEU A 136 3.17 17.43 3.86
C LEU A 136 4.47 16.62 3.84
N LEU A 137 4.40 15.35 3.43
CA LEU A 137 5.51 14.43 3.44
C LEU A 137 5.78 13.90 2.03
N ASN A 138 7.05 13.68 1.70
CA ASN A 138 7.43 12.89 0.55
C ASN A 138 7.52 11.39 0.91
N LEU A 139 7.71 10.51 -0.10
CA LEU A 139 7.72 9.07 0.13
C LEU A 139 8.84 8.63 1.09
N LYS A 140 10.01 9.28 1.02
CA LYS A 140 11.14 8.96 1.89
C LYS A 140 10.80 9.27 3.35
N GLN A 141 10.26 10.45 3.61
CA GLN A 141 9.86 10.88 4.95
C GLN A 141 8.78 9.96 5.54
N MET A 142 7.80 9.54 4.75
CA MET A 142 6.79 8.57 5.21
C MET A 142 7.44 7.24 5.65
N LEU A 143 8.40 6.73 4.87
CA LEU A 143 9.13 5.51 5.21
C LEU A 143 10.02 5.70 6.45
N GLU A 144 10.66 6.85 6.61
CA GLU A 144 11.46 7.18 7.79
C GLU A 144 10.59 7.21 9.05
N CYS A 145 9.41 7.84 8.99
CA CYS A 145 8.44 7.83 10.10
C CYS A 145 8.01 6.39 10.46
N PHE A 146 7.67 5.58 9.45
CA PHE A 146 7.30 4.18 9.67
C PHE A 146 8.43 3.38 10.34
N LEU A 147 9.66 3.48 9.83
CA LEU A 147 10.81 2.76 10.37
C LEU A 147 11.17 3.24 11.78
N SER A 148 11.06 4.54 12.06
CA SER A 148 11.24 5.09 13.40
C SER A 148 10.24 4.50 14.39
N HIS A 149 8.96 4.46 14.00
CA HIS A 149 7.92 3.86 14.82
C HIS A 149 8.16 2.36 15.05
N ARG A 150 8.57 1.61 14.02
CA ARG A 150 8.93 0.18 14.16
C ARG A 150 10.06 -0.04 15.14
N ARG A 151 11.12 0.78 15.09
CA ARG A 151 12.24 0.70 16.07
C ARG A 151 11.78 0.96 17.49
N GLU A 152 10.93 1.98 17.70
CA GLU A 152 10.36 2.27 19.02
C GLU A 152 9.54 1.08 19.54
N VAL A 153 8.63 0.55 18.72
CA VAL A 153 7.76 -0.56 19.08
C VAL A 153 8.56 -1.81 19.44
N VAL A 154 9.56 -2.18 18.62
CA VAL A 154 10.42 -3.34 18.88
C VAL A 154 11.21 -3.12 20.17
N THR A 155 11.82 -1.94 20.36
CA THR A 155 12.55 -1.62 21.59
C THR A 155 11.67 -1.74 22.83
N ARG A 156 10.47 -1.15 22.80
CA ARG A 156 9.52 -1.20 23.92
C ARG A 156 9.04 -2.62 24.22
N ARG A 157 8.80 -3.43 23.17
CA ARG A 157 8.47 -4.85 23.31
C ARG A 157 9.61 -5.60 23.99
N THR A 158 10.85 -5.43 23.51
CA THR A 158 12.05 -6.08 24.07
C THR A 158 12.28 -5.67 25.53
N VAL A 159 12.13 -4.40 25.88
CA VAL A 159 12.22 -3.92 27.28
C VAL A 159 11.14 -4.56 28.15
N PHE A 160 9.90 -4.65 27.66
CA PHE A 160 8.81 -5.29 28.38
C PHE A 160 9.07 -6.78 28.61
N GLU A 161 9.50 -7.50 27.59
CA GLU A 161 9.87 -8.91 27.65
C GLU A 161 11.04 -9.15 28.61
N LEU A 162 12.06 -8.28 28.57
CA LEU A 162 13.20 -8.33 29.48
C LEU A 162 12.77 -8.16 30.94
N ARG A 163 11.91 -7.17 31.22
CA ARG A 163 11.36 -6.98 32.57
C ARG A 163 10.62 -8.22 33.05
N LYS A 164 9.78 -8.81 32.19
CA LYS A 164 9.05 -10.05 32.51
C LYS A 164 9.97 -11.24 32.73
N ALA A 165 10.99 -11.39 31.89
CA ALA A 165 11.98 -12.44 32.03
C ALA A 165 12.78 -12.30 33.32
N ARG A 166 13.19 -11.08 33.70
CA ARG A 166 13.85 -10.79 34.99
C ARG A 166 12.98 -11.12 36.19
N GLU A 167 11.70 -10.69 36.18
CA GLU A 167 10.73 -11.04 37.22
C GLU A 167 10.60 -12.56 37.38
N ARG A 168 10.47 -13.29 36.27
CA ARG A 168 10.37 -14.77 36.28
C ARG A 168 11.67 -15.43 36.75
N GLY A 169 12.80 -14.97 36.22
CA GLY A 169 14.14 -15.44 36.56
C GLY A 169 14.41 -15.31 38.06
N HIS A 170 14.05 -14.16 38.65
CA HIS A 170 14.18 -13.93 40.10
C HIS A 170 13.39 -14.94 40.93
N ILE A 171 12.17 -15.31 40.53
CA ILE A 171 11.42 -16.36 41.24
C ILE A 171 12.13 -17.70 41.12
N LEU A 172 12.47 -18.10 39.89
CA LEU A 172 13.14 -19.38 39.61
C LEU A 172 14.48 -19.51 40.34
N GLU A 173 15.22 -18.40 40.46
CA GLU A 173 16.47 -18.30 41.22
C GLU A 173 16.24 -18.61 42.71
N GLY A 174 15.23 -18.00 43.33
CA GLY A 174 14.86 -18.30 44.72
C GLY A 174 14.42 -19.75 44.92
N LEU A 175 13.65 -20.30 43.99
CA LEU A 175 13.24 -21.70 44.02
C LEU A 175 14.45 -22.64 43.87
N ALA A 176 15.38 -22.34 42.97
CA ALA A 176 16.60 -23.13 42.78
C ALA A 176 17.51 -23.10 44.02
N VAL A 177 17.61 -21.94 44.71
CA VAL A 177 18.29 -21.85 46.00
C VAL A 177 17.60 -22.72 47.04
N ALA A 178 16.27 -22.68 47.16
CA ALA A 178 15.54 -23.51 48.10
C ALA A 178 15.69 -25.01 47.80
N LEU A 179 15.65 -25.40 46.53
CA LEU A 179 15.87 -26.78 46.09
C LEU A 179 17.30 -27.27 46.34
N SER A 180 18.29 -26.38 46.34
CA SER A 180 19.66 -26.72 46.74
C SER A 180 19.80 -26.96 48.25
N ASN A 181 18.82 -26.55 49.05
CA ASN A 181 18.85 -26.54 50.52
C ASN A 181 17.55 -27.13 51.12
N VAL A 182 16.92 -28.10 50.46
CA VAL A 182 15.55 -28.58 50.78
C VAL A 182 15.40 -28.96 52.25
N ASP A 183 16.33 -29.75 52.80
CA ASP A 183 16.23 -30.23 54.18
C ASP A 183 16.26 -29.08 55.20
N GLU A 184 17.14 -28.09 54.99
CA GLU A 184 17.26 -26.91 55.85
C GLU A 184 16.02 -26.00 55.74
N VAL A 185 15.49 -25.82 54.53
CA VAL A 185 14.27 -25.05 54.28
C VAL A 185 13.06 -25.72 54.95
N ILE A 186 12.91 -27.05 54.82
CA ILE A 186 11.83 -27.80 55.46
C ILE A 186 11.95 -27.74 56.99
N ALA A 187 13.14 -27.92 57.54
CA ALA A 187 13.36 -27.83 58.98
C ALA A 187 12.96 -26.46 59.54
N LEU A 188 13.35 -25.38 58.85
CA LEU A 188 12.97 -24.01 59.21
C LEU A 188 11.46 -23.80 59.15
N ILE A 189 10.81 -24.18 58.04
CA ILE A 189 9.35 -24.03 57.89
C ILE A 189 8.58 -24.82 58.94
N LYS A 190 9.04 -26.03 59.31
CA LYS A 190 8.40 -26.85 60.35
C LYS A 190 8.59 -26.30 61.76
N ALA A 191 9.66 -25.56 62.02
CA ALA A 191 9.92 -24.94 63.32
C ALA A 191 9.18 -23.61 63.52
N ALA A 192 8.87 -22.91 62.43
CA ALA A 192 8.20 -21.62 62.46
C ALA A 192 6.71 -21.74 62.90
N PRO A 193 6.24 -20.91 63.85
CA PRO A 193 4.85 -20.96 64.32
C PRO A 193 3.81 -20.52 63.28
N THR A 194 4.17 -19.60 62.39
CA THR A 194 3.29 -19.08 61.35
C THR A 194 4.01 -18.95 59.99
N PRO A 195 3.27 -18.92 58.87
CA PRO A 195 3.85 -18.66 57.55
C PRO A 195 4.61 -17.32 57.48
N ALA A 196 4.14 -16.30 58.20
CA ALA A 196 4.81 -15.00 58.25
C ALA A 196 6.16 -15.07 58.97
N ASP A 197 6.25 -15.85 60.06
CA ASP A 197 7.51 -16.10 60.76
C ASP A 197 8.49 -16.88 59.88
N ALA A 198 8.02 -17.95 59.22
CA ALA A 198 8.83 -18.74 58.28
C ALA A 198 9.39 -17.87 57.15
N LYS A 199 8.57 -16.99 56.57
CA LYS A 199 8.99 -16.07 55.51
C LYS A 199 10.10 -15.13 55.98
N ARG A 200 9.93 -14.52 57.15
CA ARG A 200 10.93 -13.61 57.74
C ARG A 200 12.24 -14.34 58.02
N GLU A 201 12.19 -15.57 58.52
CA GLU A 201 13.38 -16.38 58.78
C GLU A 201 14.10 -16.82 57.48
N LEU A 202 13.35 -17.22 56.45
CA LEU A 202 13.91 -17.53 55.12
C LEU A 202 14.69 -16.35 54.54
N MET A 203 14.18 -15.12 54.70
CA MET A 203 14.80 -13.88 54.21
C MET A 203 16.00 -13.43 55.06
N ALA A 204 16.00 -13.68 56.37
CA ALA A 204 17.03 -13.19 57.29
C ALA A 204 18.37 -13.94 57.15
N ARG A 205 18.35 -15.15 56.58
CA ARG A 205 19.51 -16.04 56.46
C ARG A 205 20.17 -15.96 55.08
N ALA A 206 21.48 -16.09 55.06
CA ALA A 206 22.24 -16.31 53.83
C ALA A 206 22.25 -17.79 53.43
N TRP A 207 21.87 -18.07 52.19
CA TRP A 207 21.81 -19.42 51.62
C TRP A 207 22.99 -19.67 50.67
N LYS A 208 23.38 -20.93 50.50
CA LYS A 208 24.42 -21.33 49.53
C LYS A 208 23.79 -22.18 48.44
N SER A 209 24.05 -21.83 47.18
CA SER A 209 23.64 -22.66 46.05
C SER A 209 24.74 -22.58 44.98
N PRO A 210 25.56 -23.64 44.82
CA PRO A 210 26.62 -23.66 43.81
C PRO A 210 26.08 -23.45 42.40
N LEU A 211 24.92 -24.04 42.09
CA LEU A 211 24.22 -23.89 40.81
C LEU A 211 23.89 -22.42 40.52
N VAL A 212 23.24 -21.73 41.45
CA VAL A 212 22.84 -20.34 41.27
C VAL A 212 24.07 -19.42 41.22
N GLN A 213 25.09 -19.68 42.02
CA GLN A 213 26.36 -18.95 41.98
C GLN A 213 27.04 -19.06 40.62
N GLU A 214 27.16 -20.26 40.07
CA GLU A 214 27.75 -20.49 38.74
C GLU A 214 26.96 -19.74 37.65
N MET A 215 25.63 -19.82 37.69
CA MET A 215 24.77 -19.20 36.68
C MET A 215 24.81 -17.66 36.75
N LEU A 216 24.82 -17.07 37.94
CA LEU A 216 24.90 -15.62 38.12
C LEU A 216 26.26 -15.05 37.73
N VAL A 217 27.34 -15.79 37.95
CA VAL A 217 28.68 -15.40 37.47
C VAL A 217 28.69 -15.37 35.94
N ARG A 218 28.10 -16.39 35.30
CA ARG A 218 28.06 -16.49 33.83
C ARG A 218 27.21 -15.40 33.18
N ALA A 219 26.07 -15.06 33.78
CA ALA A 219 25.11 -14.12 33.20
C ALA A 219 25.33 -12.65 33.59
N ALA A 220 26.41 -12.34 34.33
CA ALA A 220 26.64 -11.07 35.01
C ALA A 220 25.46 -10.69 35.92
N ALA A 221 25.52 -11.05 37.19
CA ALA A 221 24.43 -10.96 38.19
C ALA A 221 23.56 -9.68 38.20
N GLU A 222 24.08 -8.53 37.78
CA GLU A 222 23.30 -7.29 37.67
C GLU A 222 22.29 -7.30 36.51
N ALA A 223 22.59 -8.06 35.45
CA ALA A 223 21.79 -8.15 34.24
C ALA A 223 20.46 -8.88 34.44
N SER A 224 20.40 -9.86 35.33
CA SER A 224 19.21 -10.66 35.64
C SER A 224 18.35 -10.08 36.78
N ARG A 225 18.87 -9.10 37.51
CA ARG A 225 18.18 -8.51 38.65
C ARG A 225 16.93 -7.73 38.23
N PRO A 226 15.76 -7.94 38.86
CA PRO A 226 14.58 -7.11 38.64
C PRO A 226 14.80 -5.64 39.02
N GLU A 227 14.13 -4.74 38.32
CA GLU A 227 14.13 -3.31 38.64
C GLU A 227 13.48 -3.06 40.01
N GLY A 228 14.11 -2.21 40.84
CA GLY A 228 13.60 -1.85 42.16
C GLY A 228 13.89 -2.84 43.29
N LEU A 229 14.60 -3.95 43.03
CA LEU A 229 14.98 -4.90 44.08
C LEU A 229 16.10 -4.32 44.97
N ALA A 230 15.80 -4.13 46.25
CA ALA A 230 16.73 -3.55 47.24
C ALA A 230 18.08 -4.30 47.29
N PRO A 231 19.24 -3.62 47.31
CA PRO A 231 20.58 -4.22 47.15
C PRO A 231 20.94 -5.34 48.14
N GLU A 232 20.26 -5.40 49.27
CA GLU A 232 20.44 -6.42 50.30
C GLU A 232 19.99 -7.83 49.88
N PHE A 233 19.13 -7.95 48.87
CA PHE A 233 18.66 -9.23 48.33
C PHE A 233 19.48 -9.70 47.14
N GLY A 234 19.48 -11.01 46.88
CA GLY A 234 20.26 -11.66 45.82
C GLY A 234 21.62 -12.16 46.30
N LEU A 235 22.53 -12.41 45.36
CA LEU A 235 23.87 -12.91 45.67
C LEU A 235 24.75 -11.81 46.29
N SER A 236 25.36 -12.13 47.43
CA SER A 236 26.34 -11.28 48.12
C SER A 236 27.59 -12.07 48.49
N SER A 237 28.61 -11.40 49.02
CA SER A 237 29.84 -12.06 49.54
C SER A 237 29.57 -13.07 50.66
N ARG A 238 28.46 -12.93 51.40
CA ARG A 238 28.08 -13.82 52.51
C ARG A 238 27.21 -15.00 52.07
N GLY A 239 26.72 -14.99 50.84
CA GLY A 239 25.74 -15.94 50.32
C GLY A 239 24.54 -15.24 49.69
N TYR A 240 23.52 -16.02 49.39
CA TYR A 240 22.31 -15.58 48.71
C TYR A 240 21.22 -15.18 49.71
N PHE A 241 20.67 -13.98 49.57
CA PHE A 241 19.57 -13.48 50.41
C PHE A 241 18.25 -13.49 49.63
N LEU A 242 17.26 -14.22 50.14
CA LEU A 242 15.95 -14.33 49.51
C LEU A 242 15.15 -13.03 49.69
N SER A 243 14.51 -12.56 48.63
CA SER A 243 13.55 -11.45 48.70
C SER A 243 12.20 -11.91 49.25
N ASP A 244 11.34 -10.95 49.60
CA ASP A 244 9.97 -11.21 50.03
C ASP A 244 9.18 -12.07 49.02
N VAL A 245 9.25 -11.72 47.73
CA VAL A 245 8.55 -12.45 46.66
C VAL A 245 9.08 -13.88 46.48
N GLN A 246 10.40 -14.09 46.60
CA GLN A 246 11.01 -15.42 46.53
C GLN A 246 10.61 -16.29 47.72
N ALA A 247 10.68 -15.75 48.94
CA ALA A 247 10.29 -16.46 50.15
C ALA A 247 8.80 -16.86 50.09
N GLN A 248 7.93 -15.98 49.60
CA GLN A 248 6.53 -16.32 49.34
C GLN A 248 6.39 -17.48 48.35
N ALA A 249 7.08 -17.41 47.20
CA ALA A 249 7.03 -18.46 46.18
C ALA A 249 7.54 -19.81 46.70
N ILE A 250 8.53 -19.82 47.59
CA ILE A 250 9.04 -21.03 48.25
C ILE A 250 7.97 -21.64 49.17
N LEU A 251 7.29 -20.83 49.98
CA LEU A 251 6.21 -21.30 50.86
C LEU A 251 5.01 -21.86 50.09
N GLU A 252 4.79 -21.38 48.86
CA GLU A 252 3.73 -21.85 47.97
C GLU A 252 4.10 -23.10 47.15
N LEU A 253 5.34 -23.61 47.29
CA LEU A 253 5.76 -24.83 46.63
C LEU A 253 4.94 -26.03 47.09
N ARG A 254 4.49 -26.82 46.12
CA ARG A 254 3.80 -28.10 46.39
C ARG A 254 4.82 -29.22 46.50
N LEU A 255 4.59 -30.17 47.42
CA LEU A 255 5.50 -31.30 47.68
C LEU A 255 5.87 -32.12 46.42
N GLN A 256 4.98 -32.22 45.44
CA GLN A 256 5.26 -32.90 44.16
C GLN A 256 6.48 -32.30 43.41
N ARG A 257 6.77 -31.02 43.62
CA ARG A 257 7.92 -30.31 42.99
C ARG A 257 9.27 -30.72 43.58
N LEU A 258 9.28 -31.49 44.67
CA LEU A 258 10.51 -32.02 45.27
C LEU A 258 11.00 -33.30 44.60
N THR A 259 10.22 -33.89 43.69
CA THR A 259 10.69 -35.04 42.89
C THR A 259 11.84 -34.60 41.96
N GLY A 260 12.85 -35.44 41.76
CA GLY A 260 14.04 -35.08 40.98
C GLY A 260 13.72 -34.51 39.59
N LEU A 261 12.77 -35.13 38.88
CA LEU A 261 12.33 -34.66 37.56
C LEU A 261 11.75 -33.23 37.59
N GLU A 262 10.99 -32.88 38.63
CA GLU A 262 10.40 -31.54 38.74
C GLU A 262 11.43 -30.49 39.17
N GLN A 263 12.43 -30.88 39.96
CA GLN A 263 13.57 -30.03 40.27
C GLN A 263 14.38 -29.72 39.00
N ASP A 264 14.68 -30.75 38.20
CA ASP A 264 15.41 -30.62 36.94
C ASP A 264 14.68 -29.69 35.97
N LYS A 265 13.34 -29.77 35.90
CA LYS A 265 12.52 -28.85 35.09
C LYS A 265 12.64 -27.40 35.54
N ILE A 266 12.60 -27.13 36.85
CA ILE A 266 12.76 -25.76 37.39
C ILE A 266 14.15 -25.20 37.04
N VAL A 267 15.18 -26.03 37.17
CA VAL A 267 16.55 -25.65 36.82
C VAL A 267 16.71 -25.44 35.31
N ALA A 268 16.09 -26.27 34.49
CA ALA A 268 16.08 -26.10 33.04
C ALA A 268 15.37 -24.79 32.63
N GLU A 269 14.17 -24.54 33.18
CA GLU A 269 13.43 -23.29 32.93
C GLU A 269 14.26 -22.07 33.36
N TYR A 270 14.95 -22.15 34.50
CA TYR A 270 15.84 -21.07 34.94
C TYR A 270 16.96 -20.81 33.92
N LYS A 271 17.61 -21.86 33.39
CA LYS A 271 18.64 -21.72 32.35
C LYS A 271 18.10 -21.05 31.10
N GLU A 272 16.95 -21.49 30.61
CA GLU A 272 16.30 -20.92 29.42
C GLU A 272 15.96 -19.44 29.62
N VAL A 273 15.40 -19.07 30.77
CA VAL A 273 15.08 -17.66 31.09
C VAL A 273 16.35 -16.81 31.18
N MET A 274 17.44 -17.34 31.71
CA MET A 274 18.72 -16.61 31.77
C MET A 274 19.34 -16.40 30.38
N GLU A 275 19.25 -17.39 29.50
CA GLU A 275 19.64 -17.26 28.10
C GLU A 275 18.77 -16.23 27.36
N GLN A 276 17.46 -16.23 27.62
CA GLN A 276 16.55 -15.23 27.08
C GLN A 276 16.89 -13.81 27.56
N ILE A 277 17.20 -13.61 28.84
CA ILE A 277 17.61 -12.32 29.38
C ILE A 277 18.89 -11.84 28.68
N ALA A 278 19.87 -12.73 28.49
CA ALA A 278 21.13 -12.39 27.82
C ALA A 278 20.89 -11.97 26.35
N ASP A 279 20.05 -12.70 25.61
CA ASP A 279 19.69 -12.38 24.23
C ASP A 279 18.96 -11.03 24.14
N LEU A 280 17.98 -10.77 25.01
CA LEU A 280 17.23 -9.52 25.05
C LEU A 280 18.14 -8.33 25.37
N LEU A 281 19.13 -8.50 26.26
CA LEU A 281 20.12 -7.47 26.56
C LEU A 281 21.06 -7.22 25.38
N ASP A 282 21.50 -8.26 24.66
CA ASP A 282 22.29 -8.10 23.43
C ASP A 282 21.50 -7.33 22.36
N ILE A 283 20.20 -7.63 22.20
CA ILE A 283 19.30 -6.90 21.28
C ILE A 283 19.24 -5.41 21.65
N LEU A 284 19.07 -5.08 22.93
CA LEU A 284 18.99 -3.69 23.39
C LEU A 284 20.34 -2.95 23.30
N ALA A 285 21.46 -3.67 23.47
CA ALA A 285 22.79 -3.09 23.39
C ALA A 285 23.24 -2.83 21.94
N ARG A 286 22.70 -3.56 20.95
CA ARG A 286 23.15 -3.52 19.55
C ARG A 286 22.02 -3.08 18.60
N PRO A 287 22.02 -1.82 18.15
CA PRO A 287 21.00 -1.32 17.22
C PRO A 287 20.88 -2.10 15.91
N ASP A 288 21.96 -2.75 15.47
CA ASP A 288 21.97 -3.59 14.26
C ASP A 288 21.06 -4.82 14.41
N ARG A 289 20.99 -5.40 15.62
CA ARG A 289 20.11 -6.56 15.90
C ARG A 289 18.64 -6.18 15.81
N ILE A 290 18.27 -4.99 16.29
CA ILE A 290 16.92 -4.45 16.10
C ILE A 290 16.60 -4.29 14.61
N THR A 291 17.56 -3.80 13.83
CA THR A 291 17.40 -3.63 12.38
C THR A 291 17.22 -4.97 11.67
N GLU A 292 17.97 -5.99 12.06
CA GLU A 292 17.84 -7.36 11.57
C GLU A 292 16.45 -7.95 11.89
N ILE A 293 15.98 -7.81 13.14
CA ILE A 293 14.64 -8.24 13.56
C ILE A 293 13.56 -7.58 12.70
N ILE A 294 13.64 -6.25 12.51
CA ILE A 294 12.69 -5.52 11.67
C ILE A 294 12.76 -6.02 10.22
N GLY A 295 13.95 -6.26 9.68
CA GLY A 295 14.14 -6.79 8.32
C GLY A 295 13.50 -8.17 8.14
N ASN A 296 13.70 -9.07 9.11
CA ASN A 296 13.13 -10.41 9.12
C ASN A 296 11.60 -10.37 9.22
N GLU A 297 11.06 -9.55 10.13
CA GLU A 297 9.61 -9.37 10.27
C GLU A 297 8.98 -8.80 8.99
N LEU A 298 9.60 -7.78 8.37
CA LEU A 298 9.10 -7.20 7.10
C LEU A 298 9.18 -8.21 5.96
N THR A 299 10.20 -9.07 5.94
CA THR A 299 10.32 -10.15 4.95
C THR A 299 9.25 -11.21 5.15
N ALA A 300 8.94 -11.58 6.40
CA ALA A 300 7.86 -12.49 6.72
C ALA A 300 6.50 -11.92 6.28
N VAL A 301 6.22 -10.65 6.58
CA VAL A 301 5.00 -9.95 6.15
C VAL A 301 4.90 -9.93 4.62
N LYS A 302 6.00 -9.62 3.92
CA LYS A 302 6.04 -9.64 2.44
C LYS A 302 5.71 -11.03 1.89
N THR A 303 6.25 -12.09 2.49
CA THR A 303 5.99 -13.48 2.06
C THR A 303 4.55 -13.90 2.33
N GLN A 304 4.00 -13.50 3.48
CA GLN A 304 2.66 -13.89 3.91
C GLN A 304 1.54 -13.13 3.18
N PHE A 305 1.74 -11.83 2.91
CA PHE A 305 0.69 -10.94 2.41
C PHE A 305 0.99 -10.32 1.04
N GLY A 306 2.13 -10.66 0.42
CA GLY A 306 2.48 -10.14 -0.90
C GLY A 306 1.57 -10.67 -1.99
N ASP A 307 1.05 -9.78 -2.82
CA ASP A 307 0.26 -10.10 -4.01
C ASP A 307 0.90 -9.54 -5.29
N LYS A 308 0.35 -9.96 -6.43
CA LYS A 308 0.77 -9.44 -7.74
C LYS A 308 0.14 -8.07 -7.95
N ARG A 309 0.91 -7.18 -8.58
CA ARG A 309 0.42 -5.88 -9.04
C ARG A 309 -0.82 -6.04 -9.91
N ARG A 310 -1.81 -5.18 -9.73
CA ARG A 310 -3.05 -5.18 -10.51
C ARG A 310 -3.02 -4.15 -11.63
N SER A 311 -2.66 -2.90 -11.32
CA SER A 311 -2.59 -1.82 -12.31
C SER A 311 -1.37 -1.95 -13.21
N GLU A 312 -1.56 -1.74 -14.50
CA GLU A 312 -0.48 -1.76 -15.49
C GLU A 312 0.09 -0.35 -15.69
N ILE A 313 1.42 -0.24 -15.88
CA ILE A 313 2.08 1.05 -16.05
C ILE A 313 2.49 1.22 -17.51
N VAL A 314 1.92 2.22 -18.17
CA VAL A 314 2.26 2.59 -19.55
C VAL A 314 3.24 3.77 -19.50
N LEU A 315 4.50 3.51 -19.84
CA LEU A 315 5.58 4.51 -19.77
C LEU A 315 5.66 5.42 -21.00
N GLN A 316 5.35 4.86 -22.18
CA GLN A 316 5.33 5.62 -23.44
C GLN A 316 3.95 6.23 -23.60
N THR A 317 3.85 7.50 -23.22
CA THR A 317 2.62 8.27 -23.32
C THR A 317 2.78 9.35 -24.37
N ALA A 318 1.88 9.36 -25.36
CA ALA A 318 1.68 10.50 -26.23
C ALA A 318 0.53 11.33 -25.64
N ASP A 319 0.72 12.64 -25.54
CA ASP A 319 -0.41 13.53 -25.27
C ASP A 319 -1.37 13.46 -26.47
N ILE A 320 -2.68 13.39 -26.20
CA ILE A 320 -3.70 13.43 -27.25
C ILE A 320 -3.70 14.84 -27.83
N ASN A 321 -3.23 14.98 -29.07
CA ASN A 321 -3.23 16.25 -29.80
C ASN A 321 -4.61 16.51 -30.43
N LEU A 322 -4.82 17.72 -30.92
CA LEU A 322 -6.10 18.09 -31.55
C LEU A 322 -6.36 17.25 -32.82
N GLU A 323 -5.29 16.94 -33.55
CA GLU A 323 -5.28 16.13 -34.76
C GLU A 323 -5.74 14.70 -34.48
N ASP A 324 -5.39 14.13 -33.32
CA ASP A 324 -5.77 12.77 -32.92
C ASP A 324 -7.28 12.63 -32.63
N LEU A 325 -8.00 13.75 -32.57
CA LEU A 325 -9.45 13.82 -32.36
C LEU A 325 -10.24 13.87 -33.68
N ILE A 326 -9.58 13.94 -34.83
CA ILE A 326 -10.21 14.09 -36.14
C ILE A 326 -9.75 12.95 -37.06
N ALA A 327 -10.67 12.35 -37.82
CA ALA A 327 -10.30 11.35 -38.82
C ALA A 327 -9.58 11.98 -40.02
N ARG A 328 -8.57 11.29 -40.55
CA ARG A 328 -7.91 11.67 -41.81
C ARG A 328 -8.84 11.39 -42.97
N GLU A 329 -9.35 12.46 -43.56
CA GLU A 329 -10.27 12.40 -44.69
C GLU A 329 -9.93 13.50 -45.69
N ASP A 330 -10.14 13.22 -46.97
CA ASP A 330 -9.99 14.22 -48.03
C ASP A 330 -11.25 15.09 -48.09
N MET A 331 -11.04 16.39 -47.96
CA MET A 331 -12.10 17.40 -47.94
C MET A 331 -11.98 18.30 -49.16
N VAL A 332 -13.13 18.65 -49.73
CA VAL A 332 -13.23 19.74 -50.71
C VAL A 332 -13.37 21.04 -49.93
N VAL A 333 -12.42 21.93 -50.14
CA VAL A 333 -12.38 23.26 -49.53
C VAL A 333 -12.76 24.27 -50.59
N THR A 334 -13.76 25.10 -50.29
CA THR A 334 -14.21 26.17 -51.19
C THR A 334 -14.16 27.52 -50.48
N LEU A 335 -13.53 28.48 -51.13
CA LEU A 335 -13.54 29.89 -50.77
C LEU A 335 -14.47 30.63 -51.74
N SER A 336 -15.43 31.36 -51.22
CA SER A 336 -16.30 32.21 -52.04
C SER A 336 -15.68 33.59 -52.29
N HIS A 337 -16.16 34.26 -53.33
CA HIS A 337 -15.73 35.62 -53.67
C HIS A 337 -16.01 36.63 -52.54
N THR A 338 -17.05 36.41 -51.74
CA THR A 338 -17.34 37.23 -50.55
C THR A 338 -16.49 36.87 -49.32
N GLY A 339 -15.53 35.93 -49.47
CA GLY A 339 -14.63 35.52 -48.40
C GLY A 339 -15.18 34.40 -47.51
N TYR A 340 -16.26 33.73 -47.91
CA TYR A 340 -16.81 32.63 -47.13
C TYR A 340 -16.00 31.35 -47.33
N PHE A 341 -15.46 30.81 -46.23
CA PHE A 341 -14.69 29.57 -46.24
C PHE A 341 -15.56 28.41 -45.75
N LYS A 342 -15.66 27.35 -46.55
CA LYS A 342 -16.35 26.12 -46.13
C LYS A 342 -15.58 24.88 -46.58
N ARG A 343 -15.73 23.81 -45.79
CA ARG A 343 -15.25 22.47 -46.12
C ARG A 343 -16.41 21.49 -46.20
N GLN A 344 -16.34 20.56 -47.14
CA GLN A 344 -17.32 19.47 -47.31
C GLN A 344 -16.56 18.18 -47.62
N ARG A 345 -17.12 17.02 -47.23
CA ARG A 345 -16.54 15.72 -47.57
C ARG A 345 -16.52 15.52 -49.08
N LEU A 346 -15.48 14.86 -49.59
CA LEU A 346 -15.36 14.58 -51.02
C LEU A 346 -16.56 13.77 -51.56
N ASP A 347 -17.09 12.85 -50.74
CA ASP A 347 -18.27 12.04 -51.08
C ASP A 347 -19.54 12.87 -51.17
N ASP A 348 -19.74 13.82 -50.25
CA ASP A 348 -20.88 14.74 -50.25
C ASP A 348 -20.83 15.71 -51.45
N TYR A 349 -19.62 16.05 -51.90
CA TYR A 349 -19.42 16.90 -53.06
C TYR A 349 -19.76 16.18 -54.39
N ARG A 350 -19.96 14.85 -54.38
CA ARG A 350 -20.11 14.04 -55.59
C ARG A 350 -21.48 13.35 -55.69
N THR A 351 -22.52 14.11 -56.03
CA THR A 351 -23.68 13.57 -56.77
C THR A 351 -24.45 14.66 -57.54
N GLN A 352 -24.16 14.84 -58.83
CA GLN A 352 -25.11 15.42 -59.80
C GLN A 352 -24.71 15.02 -61.24
N ARG A 353 -25.08 13.79 -61.65
CA ARG A 353 -25.14 13.41 -63.07
C ARG A 353 -26.59 13.51 -63.55
N ARG A 354 -26.98 14.69 -64.06
CA ARG A 354 -27.95 14.87 -65.16
C ARG A 354 -28.09 16.37 -65.45
N GLY A 355 -27.87 16.72 -66.72
CA GLY A 355 -28.07 18.07 -67.24
C GLY A 355 -29.49 18.56 -66.96
N GLY A 356 -29.59 19.67 -66.24
CA GLY A 356 -30.83 20.31 -65.84
C GLY A 356 -30.53 21.24 -64.67
N ARG A 357 -30.75 22.55 -64.88
CA ARG A 357 -30.52 23.66 -63.93
C ARG A 357 -30.55 23.22 -62.46
N GLY A 358 -29.38 23.28 -61.83
CA GLY A 358 -29.15 22.81 -60.46
C GLY A 358 -30.03 23.53 -59.44
N LYS A 359 -30.66 22.76 -58.56
CA LYS A 359 -31.17 23.29 -57.30
C LYS A 359 -30.00 23.45 -56.33
N LYS A 360 -29.76 24.72 -55.98
CA LYS A 360 -29.15 25.26 -54.75
C LYS A 360 -28.10 24.37 -54.05
N ALA A 361 -26.84 24.60 -54.40
CA ALA A 361 -25.73 24.37 -53.48
C ALA A 361 -25.84 25.37 -52.33
N ALA A 362 -26.46 25.00 -51.22
CA ALA A 362 -26.68 25.85 -50.04
C ALA A 362 -27.49 27.13 -50.32
N ASP A 363 -28.10 27.71 -49.27
CA ASP A 363 -28.56 29.09 -49.34
C ASP A 363 -27.33 30.02 -49.37
N ILE A 364 -26.68 30.08 -50.53
CA ILE A 364 -25.77 31.16 -50.86
C ILE A 364 -26.66 32.40 -51.02
N LYS A 365 -26.32 33.49 -50.31
CA LYS A 365 -26.97 34.80 -50.54
C LYS A 365 -26.94 35.10 -52.05
N GLU A 366 -28.00 35.68 -52.57
CA GLU A 366 -28.03 36.11 -53.99
C GLU A 366 -26.73 36.86 -54.34
N ASP A 367 -26.05 36.42 -55.41
CA ASP A 367 -24.76 36.89 -55.98
C ASP A 367 -23.39 36.38 -55.44
N ASP A 368 -23.32 35.37 -54.55
CA ASP A 368 -22.01 34.79 -54.16
C ASP A 368 -21.64 33.51 -54.97
N PHE A 369 -20.38 33.40 -55.40
CA PHE A 369 -19.86 32.27 -56.19
C PHE A 369 -18.51 31.78 -55.66
N VAL A 370 -18.14 30.55 -56.02
CA VAL A 370 -16.87 29.94 -55.57
C VAL A 370 -15.71 30.50 -56.37
N ASP A 371 -14.75 31.13 -55.68
CA ASP A 371 -13.53 31.72 -56.27
C ASP A 371 -12.39 30.69 -56.34
N GLN A 372 -12.15 29.97 -55.24
CA GLN A 372 -11.14 28.92 -55.18
C GLN A 372 -11.71 27.60 -54.68
N LEU A 373 -11.26 26.51 -55.30
CA LEU A 373 -11.59 25.14 -54.91
C LEU A 373 -10.32 24.30 -54.95
N PHE A 374 -10.04 23.61 -53.85
CA PHE A 374 -8.96 22.64 -53.77
C PHE A 374 -9.34 21.47 -52.85
N ILE A 375 -8.61 20.37 -52.97
CA ILE A 375 -8.74 19.19 -52.11
C ILE A 375 -7.58 19.25 -51.12
N ALA A 376 -7.89 19.09 -49.84
CA ALA A 376 -6.89 19.00 -48.77
C ALA A 376 -7.32 17.95 -47.76
N ASN A 377 -6.35 17.34 -47.08
CA ASN A 377 -6.65 16.44 -45.97
C ASN A 377 -7.01 17.25 -44.72
N THR A 378 -7.85 16.68 -43.84
CA THR A 378 -8.20 17.29 -42.54
C THR A 378 -7.00 17.65 -41.66
N HIS A 379 -5.83 17.06 -41.93
CA HIS A 379 -4.59 17.27 -41.16
C HIS A 379 -3.58 18.18 -41.87
N ASP A 380 -3.91 18.69 -43.07
CA ASP A 380 -3.04 19.59 -43.80
C ASP A 380 -3.18 21.04 -43.29
N TYR A 381 -2.08 21.79 -43.32
CA TYR A 381 -2.09 23.22 -43.01
C TYR A 381 -2.39 24.03 -44.27
N VAL A 382 -3.44 24.86 -44.21
CA VAL A 382 -3.74 25.85 -45.26
C VAL A 382 -3.10 27.18 -44.89
N LEU A 383 -2.19 27.66 -45.72
CA LEU A 383 -1.54 28.96 -45.56
C LEU A 383 -2.25 30.01 -46.42
N CYS A 384 -2.95 30.95 -45.77
CA CYS A 384 -3.61 32.07 -46.44
C CYS A 384 -2.65 33.26 -46.53
N PHE A 385 -2.29 33.67 -47.73
CA PHE A 385 -1.45 34.84 -47.98
C PHE A 385 -2.32 36.04 -48.35
N SER A 386 -2.09 37.19 -47.70
CA SER A 386 -2.80 38.45 -47.91
C SER A 386 -2.05 39.41 -48.82
#